data_AF-A0AAE4YAX9-F1
#
_entry.id   AF-A0AAE4YAX9-F1
#
_cell.length_a   1.000
_cell.length_b   1.000
_cell.length_c   1.000
_cell.angle_alpha   90.00
_cell.angle_beta   90.00
_cell.angle_gamma   90.00
#
_symmetry.space_group_name_H-M   'P 1'
#
loop_
_entity.id
_entity.type
_entity.pdbx_description
1 polymer ?
#
loop_
_entity_poly.entity_id
_entity_poly.type
_entity_poly.pdbx_seq_one_letter_code
_entity_poly.pdbx_strand_id
1 'polypeptide(L)'
;MPTFPFIKCPFPPNQTQRDLESHLVEVLRKLRRARAVKMVDLSNEAEGAQSTPSEDLPEEIKSPVVHVVNDDHDRISRRAKALTDRRQAASGMAHLKKEDRERLFPLRDGINLFRLANEHRADEIAAEMQAEFP
;
A
#
# COMPACT_ATOMS: atom_id res chain seq x y z
N MET A 1 -3.55 -3.62 -27.12
CA MET A 1 -2.76 -2.46 -27.55
C MET A 1 -1.53 -2.39 -26.66
N PRO A 2 -0.31 -2.24 -27.20
CA PRO A 2 0.89 -2.13 -26.38
C PRO A 2 0.92 -0.79 -25.63
N THR A 3 1.09 -0.85 -24.31
CA THR A 3 1.30 0.31 -23.44
C THR A 3 2.79 0.61 -23.34
N PHE A 4 3.17 1.87 -23.55
CA PHE A 4 4.56 2.33 -23.46
C PHE A 4 4.78 3.13 -22.19
N PRO A 5 5.85 2.87 -21.42
CA PRO A 5 6.12 3.60 -20.19
C PRO A 5 6.45 5.06 -20.50
N PHE A 6 5.74 5.99 -19.85
CA PHE A 6 5.98 7.42 -20.03
C PHE A 6 7.29 7.89 -19.37
N ILE A 7 7.61 7.38 -18.18
CA ILE A 7 8.83 7.70 -17.42
C ILE A 7 9.44 6.41 -16.88
N LYS A 8 10.79 6.34 -16.83
CA LYS A 8 11.55 5.25 -16.19
C LYS A 8 11.67 5.41 -14.67
N CYS A 9 10.58 5.77 -14.00
CA CYS A 9 10.52 5.96 -12.55
C CYS A 9 9.32 5.21 -12.00
N PRO A 10 9.46 4.46 -10.90
CA PRO A 10 8.32 3.78 -10.29
C PRO A 10 7.41 4.80 -9.63
N PHE A 11 6.15 4.83 -10.02
CA PHE A 11 5.16 5.66 -9.36
C PHE A 11 4.95 5.16 -7.92
N PRO A 12 4.98 6.05 -6.91
CA PRO A 12 4.66 5.64 -5.55
C PRO A 12 3.21 5.11 -5.52
N PRO A 13 2.94 4.05 -4.74
CA PRO A 13 1.59 3.53 -4.64
C PRO A 13 0.63 4.58 -4.06
N ASN A 14 -0.63 4.54 -4.47
CA ASN A 14 -1.72 5.40 -3.98
C ASN A 14 -2.12 5.19 -2.52
N GLN A 15 -1.24 4.59 -1.71
CA GLN A 15 -1.48 4.40 -0.30
C GLN A 15 -1.11 5.67 0.45
N THR A 16 -2.10 6.23 1.14
CA THR A 16 -1.86 7.32 2.08
C THR A 16 -1.17 6.80 3.33
N GLN A 17 -0.61 7.70 4.13
CA GLN A 17 -0.05 7.34 5.44
C GLN A 17 -1.08 6.63 6.32
N ARG A 18 -2.35 7.05 6.29
CA ARG A 18 -3.43 6.45 7.07
C ARG A 18 -3.71 5.00 6.66
N ASP A 19 -3.62 4.71 5.36
CA ASP A 19 -3.80 3.34 4.85
C ASP A 19 -2.68 2.43 5.35
N LEU A 20 -1.45 2.95 5.38
CA LEU A 20 -0.30 2.24 5.94
C LEU A 20 -0.43 2.01 7.44
N GLU A 21 -0.88 3.02 8.20
CA GLU A 21 -1.13 2.87 9.64
C GLU A 21 -2.18 1.80 9.91
N SER A 22 -3.29 1.84 9.18
CA SER A 22 -4.38 0.85 9.28
C SER A 22 -3.88 -0.56 8.98
N HIS A 23 -3.13 -0.72 7.89
CA HIS A 23 -2.53 -2.00 7.53
C HIS A 23 -1.53 -2.48 8.61
N LEU A 24 -0.68 -1.61 9.14
CA LEU A 24 0.29 -1.99 10.17
C LEU A 24 -0.40 -2.40 11.48
N VAL A 25 -1.50 -1.75 11.84
CA VAL A 25 -2.36 -2.15 12.97
C VAL A 25 -2.92 -3.55 12.74
N GLU A 26 -3.46 -3.84 11.56
CA GLU A 26 -4.01 -5.16 11.23
C GLU A 26 -2.94 -6.25 11.28
N VAL A 27 -1.76 -5.99 10.71
CA VAL A 27 -0.62 -6.92 10.76
C VAL A 27 -0.20 -7.18 12.20
N LEU A 28 -0.08 -6.14 13.02
CA LEU A 28 0.28 -6.28 14.43
C LEU A 28 -0.75 -7.13 15.17
N ARG A 29 -2.06 -6.88 14.96
CA ARG A 29 -3.12 -7.71 15.55
C ARG A 29 -3.01 -9.18 15.12
N LYS A 30 -2.77 -9.44 13.83
CA LYS A 30 -2.56 -10.81 13.30
C LYS A 30 -1.37 -11.49 13.97
N LEU A 31 -0.24 -10.79 14.07
CA LEU A 31 0.98 -11.32 14.70
C LEU A 31 0.77 -11.64 16.19
N ARG A 32 0.05 -10.78 16.91
CA ARG A 32 -0.24 -11.01 18.33
C ARG A 32 -1.22 -12.15 18.56
N ARG A 33 -2.24 -12.29 17.70
CA ARG A 33 -3.14 -13.47 17.71
C ARG A 33 -2.37 -14.76 17.46
N ALA A 34 -1.54 -14.80 16.42
CA ALA A 34 -0.71 -15.98 16.12
C ALA A 34 0.23 -16.33 17.28
N ARG A 35 0.80 -15.31 17.94
CA ARG A 35 1.64 -15.51 19.13
C ARG A 35 0.85 -16.04 20.33
N ALA A 36 -0.37 -15.57 20.55
CA ALA A 36 -1.24 -16.05 21.63
C ALA A 36 -1.64 -17.51 21.42
N VAL A 37 -2.06 -17.88 20.21
CA VAL A 37 -2.37 -19.28 19.83
C VAL A 37 -1.16 -20.18 20.10
N LYS A 38 0.02 -19.79 19.62
CA LYS A 38 1.25 -20.54 19.86
C LYS A 38 1.59 -20.69 21.35
N MET A 39 1.29 -19.69 22.18
CA MET A 39 1.51 -19.80 23.63
C MET A 39 0.58 -20.82 24.28
N VAL A 40 -0.69 -20.85 23.87
CA VAL A 40 -1.68 -21.82 24.35
C VAL A 40 -1.32 -23.24 23.91
N ASP A 41 -0.87 -23.42 22.66
CA ASP A 41 -0.42 -24.72 22.16
C ASP A 41 0.78 -25.25 22.97
N LEU A 42 1.77 -24.38 23.27
CA LEU A 42 2.94 -24.75 24.07
C LEU A 42 2.60 -25.13 25.51
N SER A 43 1.58 -24.52 26.12
CA SER A 43 1.11 -24.93 27.45
C SER A 43 0.39 -26.27 27.43
N ASN A 44 -0.40 -26.55 26.38
CA ASN A 44 -1.14 -27.81 26.26
C ASN A 44 -0.22 -29.02 26.00
N GLU A 45 0.89 -28.83 25.29
CA GLU A 45 1.88 -29.91 25.04
C GLU A 45 2.75 -30.23 26.28
N ALA A 46 2.84 -29.31 27.26
CA ALA A 46 3.59 -29.53 28.50
C ALA A 46 2.78 -30.29 29.56
N GLU A 47 1.45 -30.21 29.51
CA GLU A 47 0.55 -30.96 30.38
C GLU A 47 0.00 -32.18 29.65
N GLY A 48 0.76 -33.28 29.66
CA GLY A 48 0.25 -34.56 29.18
C GLY A 48 -0.86 -35.10 30.09
N ALA A 49 -2.13 -34.78 29.83
CA ALA A 49 -3.29 -35.60 30.22
C ALA A 49 -4.64 -35.01 29.75
N GLN A 50 -5.41 -35.85 29.05
CA GLN A 50 -6.88 -35.87 28.94
C GLN A 50 -7.56 -34.71 28.22
N SER A 51 -7.82 -34.95 26.94
CA SER A 51 -8.81 -34.28 26.11
C SER A 51 -10.24 -34.56 26.59
N THR A 52 -10.92 -33.53 27.08
CA THR A 52 -12.38 -33.42 27.01
C THR A 52 -12.74 -32.45 25.86
N PRO A 53 -13.67 -32.78 24.95
CA PRO A 53 -14.14 -31.85 23.94
C PRO A 53 -15.20 -30.94 24.57
N SER A 54 -14.79 -29.84 25.19
CA SER A 54 -15.68 -28.74 25.54
C SER A 54 -15.64 -27.70 24.42
N GLU A 55 -16.74 -27.59 23.67
CA GLU A 55 -16.98 -26.68 22.55
C GLU A 55 -17.06 -25.18 22.92
N ASP A 56 -16.54 -24.78 24.08
CA ASP A 56 -16.55 -23.39 24.50
C ASP A 56 -15.13 -22.82 24.40
N LEU A 57 -14.82 -22.19 23.27
CA LEU A 57 -13.68 -21.29 23.14
C LEU A 57 -13.78 -20.24 24.27
N PRO A 58 -12.83 -20.18 25.22
CA PRO A 58 -12.96 -19.29 26.36
C PRO A 58 -12.94 -17.83 25.88
N GLU A 59 -13.93 -17.04 26.35
CA GLU A 59 -14.02 -15.59 26.13
C GLU A 59 -12.80 -14.80 26.67
N GLU A 60 -11.82 -15.48 27.27
CA GLU A 60 -10.57 -14.94 27.82
C GLU A 60 -9.50 -14.57 26.78
N ILE A 61 -9.73 -14.82 25.48
CA ILE A 61 -8.96 -14.14 24.41
C ILE A 61 -9.42 -12.67 24.23
N LYS A 62 -9.97 -12.06 25.28
CA LYS A 62 -10.02 -10.61 25.50
C LYS A 62 -8.79 -10.15 26.30
N SER A 63 -7.64 -10.79 26.08
CA SER A 63 -6.41 -10.44 26.79
C SER A 63 -5.83 -9.10 26.28
N PRO A 64 -5.19 -8.30 27.15
CA PRO A 64 -4.49 -7.05 26.79
C PRO A 64 -3.37 -7.25 25.76
N VAL A 65 -3.03 -8.50 25.43
CA VAL A 65 -2.09 -8.89 24.38
C VAL A 65 -2.59 -8.50 22.99
N VAL A 66 -3.90 -8.51 22.71
CA VAL A 66 -4.41 -8.21 21.36
C VAL A 66 -4.67 -6.71 21.13
N HIS A 67 -4.74 -5.91 22.20
CA HIS A 67 -5.04 -4.49 22.11
C HIS A 67 -3.81 -3.66 21.71
N VAL A 68 -4.00 -2.77 20.74
CA VAL A 68 -2.98 -1.80 20.33
C VAL A 68 -2.93 -0.71 21.39
N VAL A 69 -1.79 -0.56 22.05
CA VAL A 69 -1.58 0.46 23.09
C VAL A 69 -1.11 1.76 22.43
N ASN A 70 -1.23 2.90 23.12
CA ASN A 70 -0.79 4.20 22.61
C ASN A 70 0.67 4.19 22.10
N ASP A 71 1.57 3.50 22.80
CA ASP A 71 2.97 3.32 22.36
C ASP A 71 3.10 2.60 21.00
N ASP A 72 2.18 1.67 20.70
CA ASP A 72 2.15 1.00 19.41
C ASP A 72 1.69 1.96 18.31
N HIS A 73 0.70 2.81 18.60
CA HIS A 73 0.23 3.84 17.67
C HIS A 73 1.37 4.81 17.31
N ASP A 74 2.17 5.25 18.28
CA ASP A 74 3.34 6.10 18.03
C ASP A 74 4.42 5.39 17.21
N ARG A 75 4.66 4.11 17.46
CA ARG A 75 5.61 3.32 16.65
C ARG A 75 5.10 3.12 15.23
N ILE A 76 3.81 2.86 15.07
CA ILE A 76 3.16 2.65 13.78
C ILE A 76 3.17 3.94 12.96
N SER A 77 2.83 5.08 13.54
CA SER A 77 2.84 6.38 12.85
C SER A 77 4.25 6.75 12.38
N ARG A 78 5.27 6.59 13.24
CA ARG A 78 6.68 6.80 12.86
C ARG A 78 7.11 5.88 11.72
N ARG A 79 6.71 4.60 11.75
CA ARG A 79 7.02 3.63 10.69
C ARG A 79 6.30 3.93 9.39
N ALA A 80 5.02 4.30 9.45
CA ALA A 80 4.22 4.67 8.28
C ALA A 80 4.85 5.88 7.59
N LYS A 81 5.17 6.94 8.34
CA LYS A 81 5.85 8.12 7.83
C LYS A 81 7.22 7.79 7.20
N ALA A 82 8.05 7.00 7.89
CA ALA A 82 9.35 6.61 7.35
C ALA A 82 9.21 5.78 6.05
N LEU A 83 8.15 4.97 5.94
CA LEU A 83 7.90 4.18 4.74
C LEU A 83 7.41 5.06 3.58
N THR A 84 6.51 6.02 3.82
CA THR A 84 6.09 6.98 2.79
C THR A 84 7.26 7.79 2.27
N ASP A 85 8.11 8.30 3.17
CA ASP A 85 9.26 9.13 2.81
C ASP A 85 10.27 8.32 1.97
N ARG A 86 10.56 7.08 2.36
CA ARG A 86 11.44 6.19 1.57
C ARG A 86 10.86 5.84 0.21
N ARG A 87 9.55 5.57 0.11
CA ARG A 87 8.89 5.30 -1.18
C ARG A 87 8.95 6.52 -2.10
N GLN A 88 8.78 7.71 -1.54
CA GLN A 88 8.88 8.96 -2.29
C GLN A 88 10.32 9.26 -2.73
N ALA A 89 11.33 8.95 -1.90
CA ALA A 89 12.73 9.06 -2.30
C ALA A 89 13.09 8.05 -3.40
N ALA A 90 12.61 6.80 -3.29
CA ALA A 90 12.86 5.75 -4.25
C ALA A 90 12.17 5.97 -5.60
N SER A 91 11.07 6.72 -5.66
CA SER A 91 10.40 7.04 -6.92
C SER A 91 11.20 8.00 -7.81
N GLY A 92 12.20 8.69 -7.26
CA GLY A 92 12.93 9.76 -7.98
C GLY A 92 12.09 11.00 -8.27
N MET A 93 10.78 10.99 -7.96
CA MET A 93 9.84 12.10 -8.19
C MET A 93 9.81 13.10 -7.02
N ALA A 94 10.71 12.94 -6.04
CA ALA A 94 10.76 13.78 -4.84
C ALA A 94 10.96 15.28 -5.15
N HIS A 95 11.61 15.60 -6.27
CA HIS A 95 11.85 16.97 -6.73
C HIS A 95 10.60 17.64 -7.33
N LEU A 96 9.61 16.85 -7.77
CA LEU A 96 8.37 17.38 -8.35
C LEU A 96 7.45 17.90 -7.24
N LYS A 97 6.72 18.98 -7.52
CA LYS A 97 5.65 19.44 -6.63
C LYS A 97 4.49 18.45 -6.63
N LYS A 98 3.65 18.51 -5.60
CA LYS A 98 2.49 17.61 -5.47
C LYS A 98 1.55 17.71 -6.69
N GLU A 99 1.26 18.92 -7.13
CA GLU A 99 0.42 19.21 -8.31
C GLU A 99 0.98 18.54 -9.58
N ASP A 100 2.29 18.65 -9.81
CA ASP A 100 2.95 18.04 -10.96
C ASP A 100 2.87 16.51 -10.90
N ARG A 101 3.02 15.92 -9.70
CA ARG A 101 2.86 14.48 -9.51
C ARG A 101 1.43 14.03 -9.77
N GLU A 102 0.42 14.81 -9.34
CA GLU A 102 -0.98 14.52 -9.59
C GLU A 102 -1.31 14.57 -11.08
N ARG A 103 -0.72 15.52 -11.84
CA ARG A 103 -0.84 15.58 -13.30
C ARG A 103 -0.21 14.39 -14.01
N LEU A 104 0.90 13.86 -13.47
CA LEU A 104 1.58 12.69 -14.01
C LEU A 104 0.92 11.37 -13.61
N PHE A 105 0.14 11.36 -12.54
CA PHE A 105 -0.45 10.15 -11.99
C PHE A 105 -1.33 9.33 -12.97
N PRO A 106 -2.14 9.95 -13.85
CA PRO A 106 -2.90 9.22 -14.88
C PRO A 106 -2.01 8.45 -15.87
N LEU A 107 -0.75 8.86 -16.04
CA LEU A 107 0.20 8.25 -16.98
C LEU A 107 1.01 7.09 -16.35
N ARG A 108 0.69 6.70 -15.11
CA ARG A 108 1.41 5.66 -14.35
C ARG A 108 1.44 4.30 -15.06
N ASP A 109 0.38 3.98 -15.79
CA ASP A 109 0.20 2.71 -16.49
C ASP A 109 0.78 2.78 -17.93
N GLY A 110 1.41 3.91 -18.27
CA GLY A 110 1.95 4.19 -19.59
C GLY A 110 0.94 4.86 -20.51
N ILE A 111 1.35 5.00 -21.77
CA ILE A 111 0.56 5.62 -22.84
C ILE A 111 0.27 4.58 -23.92
N ASN A 112 -0.94 4.61 -24.45
CA ASN A 112 -1.30 3.83 -25.63
C ASN A 112 -0.81 4.57 -26.88
N LEU A 113 0.02 3.90 -27.67
CA LEU A 113 0.35 4.42 -29.00
C LEU A 113 -0.75 4.05 -29.99
N PHE A 114 -1.21 5.04 -30.73
CA PHE A 114 -2.11 4.86 -31.86
C PHE A 114 -1.36 5.14 -33.15
N ARG A 115 -1.51 4.23 -34.12
CA ARG A 115 -0.97 4.43 -35.46
C ARG A 115 -1.91 5.36 -36.22
N LEU A 116 -1.37 6.46 -36.76
CA LEU A 116 -2.10 7.32 -37.68
C LEU A 116 -2.33 6.60 -39.01
N ALA A 117 -3.52 6.75 -39.57
CA ALA A 117 -3.87 6.11 -40.83
C ALA A 117 -3.09 6.70 -42.01
N ASN A 118 -3.02 8.04 -42.08
CA ASN A 118 -2.38 8.80 -43.16
C ASN A 118 -1.60 10.01 -42.60
N GLU A 119 -0.67 10.53 -43.39
CA GLU A 119 0.14 11.73 -43.10
C GLU A 119 -0.73 12.99 -42.91
N HIS A 120 -1.70 13.23 -43.80
CA HIS A 120 -2.63 14.36 -43.66
C HIS A 120 -3.36 14.41 -42.31
N ARG A 121 -3.63 13.25 -41.70
CA ARG A 121 -4.26 13.21 -40.37
C ARG A 121 -3.31 13.70 -39.28
N ALA A 122 -2.00 13.54 -39.45
CA ALA A 122 -1.00 14.09 -38.55
C ALA A 122 -1.01 15.63 -38.61
N ASP A 123 -1.07 16.19 -39.83
CA ASP A 123 -1.10 17.64 -40.04
C ASP A 123 -2.35 18.29 -39.44
N GLU A 124 -3.52 17.65 -39.59
CA GLU A 124 -4.76 18.08 -38.96
C GLU A 124 -4.63 18.14 -37.43
N ILE A 125 -4.09 17.07 -36.81
CA ILE A 125 -3.89 17.01 -35.36
C ILE A 125 -2.88 18.08 -34.91
N ALA A 126 -1.81 18.29 -35.68
CA ALA A 126 -0.80 19.30 -35.36
C ALA A 126 -1.40 20.72 -35.40
N ALA A 127 -2.20 21.02 -36.43
CA ALA A 127 -2.89 22.31 -36.55
C ALA A 127 -3.90 22.54 -35.43
N GLU A 128 -4.67 21.50 -35.06
CA GLU A 128 -5.62 21.55 -33.94
C GLU A 128 -4.91 21.78 -32.60
N MET A 129 -3.83 21.03 -32.33
CA MET A 129 -3.01 21.23 -31.14
C MET A 129 -2.40 22.64 -31.10
N GLN A 130 -1.85 23.11 -32.23
CA GLN A 130 -1.26 24.45 -32.32
C GLN A 130 -2.30 25.55 -32.02
N ALA A 131 -3.56 25.36 -32.41
CA ALA A 131 -4.63 26.30 -32.13
C ALA A 131 -5.04 26.35 -30.63
N GLU A 132 -4.84 25.27 -29.87
CA GLU A 132 -5.09 25.22 -28.42
C GLU A 132 -3.98 25.88 -27.58
N PHE A 133 -2.78 26.09 -28.13
CA PHE A 133 -1.66 26.77 -27.46
C PHE A 133 -1.52 28.22 -27.99
N PRO A 134 -2.10 29.24 -27.32
CA PRO A 134 -1.88 30.65 -27.66
C PRO A 134 -0.47 31.15 -27.29
#